data_AF-A0AAJ2WF50-F1
#
_entry.id   AF-A0AAJ2WF50-F1
#
_cell.length_a   1.000
_cell.length_b   1.000
_cell.length_c   1.000
_cell.angle_alpha   90.00
_cell.angle_beta   90.00
_cell.angle_gamma   90.00
#
_symmetry.space_group_name_H-M   'P 1'
#
loop_
_entity.id
_entity.type
_entity.pdbx_description
1 polymer ?
#
loop_
_entity_poly.entity_id
_entity_poly.type
_entity_poly.pdbx_seq_one_letter_code
_entity_poly.pdbx_strand_id
1 'polypeptide(L)'
;MNQLYQLTALLAKALFKKDSPIVPDNAFPETSEPGIVLKRLRQLVGEGKVNTAENLLFDSFDKKKPYFIAIGLDFYARISEFTDEALKEADFSREEIQEGIGDMLKFYGIKIAVRPNAPSPAAQAAQNAANVAPNVMADKPKKI
;
A
#
# COMPACT_ATOMS: atom_id res chain seq x y z
N MET A 1 -7.12 -12.78 -10.32
CA MET A 1 -6.96 -11.39 -9.81
C MET A 1 -5.53 -11.24 -9.34
N ASN A 2 -4.87 -10.20 -9.81
CA ASN A 2 -3.49 -9.88 -9.49
C ASN A 2 -3.37 -9.31 -8.07
N GLN A 3 -2.48 -9.88 -7.24
CA GLN A 3 -2.31 -9.47 -5.84
C GLN A 3 -1.84 -8.00 -5.72
N LEU A 4 -1.00 -7.54 -6.65
CA LEU A 4 -0.50 -6.16 -6.65
C LEU A 4 -1.60 -5.15 -7.00
N TYR A 5 -2.51 -5.49 -7.91
CA TYR A 5 -3.71 -4.67 -8.16
C TYR A 5 -4.61 -4.61 -6.92
N GLN A 6 -4.80 -5.74 -6.23
CA GLN A 6 -5.60 -5.76 -5.00
C GLN A 6 -4.98 -4.90 -3.89
N LEU A 7 -3.65 -4.87 -3.80
CA LEU A 7 -2.94 -3.98 -2.88
C LEU A 7 -3.24 -2.51 -3.21
N THR A 8 -3.11 -2.09 -4.46
CA THR A 8 -3.38 -0.69 -4.83
C THR A 8 -4.85 -0.32 -4.61
N ALA A 9 -5.79 -1.21 -4.89
CA ALA A 9 -7.21 -1.02 -4.60
C ALA A 9 -7.49 -0.90 -3.09
N LEU A 10 -6.84 -1.74 -2.26
CA LEU A 10 -6.96 -1.65 -0.80
C LEU A 10 -6.44 -0.29 -0.28
N LEU A 11 -5.31 0.18 -0.79
CA LEU A 11 -4.76 1.49 -0.44
C LEU A 11 -5.69 2.62 -0.89
N ALA A 12 -6.27 2.53 -2.09
CA ALA A 12 -7.25 3.50 -2.56
C ALA A 12 -8.49 3.55 -1.65
N LYS A 13 -8.97 2.39 -1.19
CA LYS A 13 -10.09 2.31 -0.25
C LYS A 13 -9.73 2.89 1.12
N ALA A 14 -8.54 2.57 1.63
CA ALA A 14 -8.09 3.04 2.93
C ALA A 14 -7.90 4.57 2.95
N LEU A 15 -7.20 5.12 1.96
CA LEU A 15 -6.78 6.52 1.89
C LEU A 15 -7.85 7.45 1.34
N PHE A 16 -8.65 7.00 0.36
CA PHE A 16 -9.58 7.86 -0.38
C PHE A 16 -11.03 7.39 -0.36
N LYS A 17 -11.34 6.27 0.32
CA LYS A 17 -12.67 5.63 0.33
C LYS A 17 -13.18 5.23 -1.06
N LYS A 18 -12.28 5.05 -2.03
CA LYS A 18 -12.60 4.62 -3.41
C LYS A 18 -12.40 3.11 -3.56
N ASP A 19 -13.28 2.46 -4.31
CA ASP A 19 -13.18 1.02 -4.59
C ASP A 19 -12.18 0.68 -5.70
N SER A 20 -11.73 1.69 -6.45
CA SER A 20 -10.76 1.54 -7.53
C SER A 20 -9.56 2.47 -7.31
N PRO A 21 -8.33 2.00 -7.56
CA PRO A 21 -7.14 2.84 -7.59
C PRO A 21 -7.05 3.67 -8.88
N ILE A 22 -7.86 3.34 -9.89
CA ILE A 22 -7.84 4.02 -11.18
C ILE A 22 -8.46 5.42 -11.05
N VAL A 23 -7.67 6.43 -11.39
CA VAL A 23 -8.09 7.82 -11.39
C VAL A 23 -8.93 8.08 -12.66
N PRO A 24 -10.11 8.71 -12.58
CA PRO A 24 -10.87 9.07 -13.78
C PRO A 24 -10.11 10.07 -14.67
N ASP A 25 -10.31 10.02 -15.99
CA ASP A 25 -9.61 10.91 -16.95
C ASP A 25 -9.88 12.40 -16.69
N ASN A 26 -11.06 12.73 -16.16
CA ASN A 26 -11.47 14.09 -15.83
C ASN A 26 -11.20 14.48 -14.35
N ALA A 27 -10.44 13.68 -13.60
CA ALA A 27 -10.16 13.95 -12.19
C ALA A 27 -9.33 15.21 -11.97
N PHE A 28 -8.57 15.64 -12.99
CA PHE A 28 -7.74 16.84 -12.97
C PHE A 28 -7.89 17.62 -14.28
N PRO A 29 -7.84 18.96 -14.26
CA PRO A 29 -7.74 19.75 -15.48
C PRO A 29 -6.48 19.37 -16.27
N GLU A 30 -6.57 19.22 -17.59
CA GLU A 30 -5.44 18.81 -18.43
C GLU A 30 -4.24 19.77 -18.38
N THR A 31 -4.48 21.05 -18.08
CA THR A 31 -3.44 22.08 -17.97
C THR A 31 -2.87 22.20 -16.56
N SER A 32 -3.45 21.49 -15.59
CA SER A 32 -2.92 21.45 -14.22
C SER A 32 -1.75 20.49 -14.13
N GLU A 33 -0.82 20.75 -13.22
CA GLU A 33 0.31 19.87 -12.92
C GLU A 33 -0.08 18.39 -12.75
N PRO A 34 -1.04 17.99 -11.87
CA PRO A 34 -1.43 16.59 -11.74
C PRO A 34 -2.06 16.00 -13.01
N GLY A 35 -2.79 16.80 -13.79
CA GLY A 35 -3.34 16.38 -15.07
C GLY A 35 -2.26 16.09 -16.12
N ILE A 36 -1.27 16.97 -16.21
CA ILE A 36 -0.11 16.82 -17.11
C ILE A 36 0.68 15.56 -16.74
N VAL A 37 1.01 15.39 -15.46
CA VAL A 37 1.77 14.23 -14.98
C VAL A 37 0.99 12.94 -15.19
N LEU A 38 -0.28 12.88 -14.81
CA LEU A 38 -1.11 11.67 -15.00
C LEU A 38 -1.20 11.25 -16.47
N LYS A 39 -1.43 12.22 -17.37
CA LYS A 39 -1.47 11.98 -18.81
C LYS A 39 -0.14 11.45 -19.32
N ARG A 40 0.98 12.04 -18.88
CA ARG A 40 2.32 11.62 -19.30
C ARG A 40 2.67 10.22 -18.79
N LEU A 41 2.35 9.90 -17.54
CA LEU A 41 2.56 8.56 -16.97
C LEU A 41 1.80 7.50 -17.76
N ARG A 42 0.51 7.74 -18.06
CA ARG A 42 -0.30 6.80 -18.84
C ARG A 42 0.21 6.60 -20.26
N GLN A 43 0.71 7.66 -20.88
CA GLN A 43 1.36 7.56 -22.18
C GLN A 43 2.60 6.66 -22.09
N LEU A 44 3.50 6.89 -21.13
CA LEU A 44 4.72 6.10 -20.96
C LEU A 44 4.41 4.62 -20.65
N VAL A 45 3.39 4.36 -19.82
CA VAL A 45 2.90 3.00 -19.57
C VAL A 45 2.40 2.36 -20.87
N GLY A 46 1.60 3.06 -21.67
CA GLY A 46 1.15 2.56 -22.97
C GLY A 46 2.29 2.30 -23.98
N GLU A 47 3.41 3.02 -23.85
CA GLU A 47 4.64 2.82 -24.63
C GLU A 47 5.55 1.72 -24.06
N GLY A 48 5.20 1.06 -22.95
CA GLY A 48 6.05 0.08 -22.29
C GLY A 48 7.27 0.68 -21.55
N LYS A 49 7.35 2.01 -21.42
CA LYS A 49 8.47 2.72 -20.76
C LYS A 49 8.23 2.86 -19.26
N VAL A 50 8.06 1.73 -18.57
CA VAL A 50 7.68 1.68 -17.14
C VAL A 50 8.73 2.34 -16.25
N ASN A 51 10.01 1.99 -16.41
CA ASN A 51 11.08 2.59 -15.62
C ASN A 51 11.16 4.13 -15.80
N THR A 52 11.01 4.63 -17.03
CA THR A 52 10.95 6.08 -17.29
C THR A 52 9.72 6.73 -16.65
N ALA A 53 8.58 6.04 -16.64
CA ALA A 53 7.38 6.54 -15.99
C ALA A 53 7.54 6.62 -14.47
N GLU A 54 8.16 5.63 -13.84
CA GLU A 54 8.41 5.64 -12.40
C GLU A 54 9.35 6.79 -12.00
N ASN A 55 10.44 7.00 -12.74
CA ASN A 55 11.33 8.15 -12.50
C ASN A 55 10.56 9.47 -12.55
N LEU A 56 9.71 9.68 -13.56
CA LEU A 56 8.85 10.86 -13.66
C LEU A 56 7.89 10.97 -12.47
N LEU A 57 7.30 9.86 -12.02
CA LEU A 57 6.38 9.83 -10.89
C LEU A 57 7.09 10.31 -9.62
N PHE A 58 8.27 9.78 -9.31
CA PHE A 58 9.04 10.16 -8.13
C PHE A 58 9.58 11.58 -8.21
N ASP A 59 10.04 12.03 -9.38
CA ASP A 59 10.46 13.42 -9.61
C ASP A 59 9.31 14.41 -9.38
N SER A 60 8.07 13.98 -9.58
CA SER A 60 6.86 14.79 -9.36
C SER A 60 6.41 14.83 -7.89
N PHE A 61 6.96 13.98 -7.02
CA PHE A 61 6.49 13.90 -5.63
C PHE A 61 6.86 15.15 -4.81
N ASP A 62 5.85 15.66 -4.12
CA ASP A 62 5.98 16.78 -3.18
C ASP A 62 5.09 16.49 -1.97
N LYS A 63 5.68 16.53 -0.77
CA LYS A 63 4.97 16.27 0.49
C LYS A 63 3.77 17.20 0.73
N LYS A 64 3.72 18.36 0.07
CA LYS A 64 2.59 19.31 0.13
C LYS A 64 1.48 19.00 -0.87
N LYS A 65 1.66 18.01 -1.76
CA LYS A 65 0.78 17.68 -2.88
C LYS A 65 0.29 16.22 -2.78
N PRO A 66 -0.59 15.89 -1.81
CA PRO A 66 -1.01 14.51 -1.53
C PRO A 66 -1.81 13.84 -2.65
N TYR A 67 -2.29 14.60 -3.65
CA TYR A 67 -2.95 14.04 -4.83
C TYR A 67 -2.03 13.13 -5.66
N PHE A 68 -0.70 13.29 -5.56
CA PHE A 68 0.24 12.40 -6.22
C PHE A 68 0.23 10.99 -5.66
N ILE A 69 -0.28 10.75 -4.44
CA ILE A 69 -0.52 9.39 -3.93
C ILE A 69 -1.57 8.68 -4.79
N ALA A 70 -2.66 9.38 -5.16
CA ALA A 70 -3.69 8.79 -6.02
C ALA A 70 -3.16 8.51 -7.44
N ILE A 71 -2.32 9.40 -7.97
CA ILE A 71 -1.65 9.22 -9.26
C ILE A 71 -0.69 8.03 -9.21
N GLY A 72 0.09 7.87 -8.15
CA GLY A 72 0.97 6.72 -7.96
C GLY A 72 0.21 5.41 -7.86
N LEU A 73 -0.92 5.37 -7.14
CA LEU A 73 -1.79 4.18 -7.09
C LEU A 73 -2.38 3.83 -8.47
N ASP A 74 -2.79 4.82 -9.27
CA ASP A 74 -3.24 4.59 -10.66
C ASP A 74 -2.11 4.00 -11.51
N PHE A 75 -0.89 4.53 -11.39
CA PHE A 75 0.30 4.04 -12.09
C PHE A 75 0.60 2.58 -11.74
N TYR A 76 0.80 2.27 -10.45
CA TYR A 76 1.13 0.91 -10.02
C TYR A 76 0.01 -0.09 -10.30
N ALA A 77 -1.27 0.33 -10.22
CA ALA A 77 -2.39 -0.52 -10.60
C ALA A 77 -2.33 -0.92 -12.08
N ARG A 78 -1.97 0.01 -12.98
CA ARG A 78 -1.88 -0.27 -14.42
C ARG A 78 -0.75 -1.22 -14.75
N ILE A 79 0.46 -0.94 -14.28
CA ILE A 79 1.63 -1.79 -14.58
C ILE A 79 1.55 -3.14 -13.88
N SER A 80 0.77 -3.25 -12.79
CA SER A 80 0.51 -4.54 -12.19
C SER A 80 -0.20 -5.49 -13.14
N GLU A 81 -1.04 -5.02 -14.06
CA GLU A 81 -1.75 -5.89 -15.01
C GLU A 81 -0.87 -6.33 -16.20
N PHE A 82 0.36 -5.83 -16.33
CA PHE A 82 1.29 -6.30 -17.35
C PHE A 82 1.69 -7.75 -17.09
N THR A 83 2.08 -8.49 -18.14
CA THR A 83 2.68 -9.83 -17.95
C THR A 83 4.11 -9.69 -17.43
N ASP A 84 4.67 -10.79 -16.91
CA ASP A 84 6.05 -10.79 -16.41
C ASP A 84 7.05 -10.51 -17.55
N GLU A 85 6.74 -10.97 -18.77
CA GLU A 85 7.53 -10.67 -19.97
C GLU A 85 7.50 -9.18 -20.31
N ALA A 86 6.32 -8.55 -20.30
CA ALA A 86 6.18 -7.13 -20.61
C ALA A 86 6.87 -6.24 -19.56
N LEU A 87 6.84 -6.64 -18.27
CA LEU A 87 7.60 -5.97 -17.22
C LEU A 87 9.10 -6.11 -17.45
N LYS A 88 9.57 -7.32 -17.78
CA LYS A 88 10.98 -7.57 -18.06
C LYS A 88 11.48 -6.79 -19.28
N GLU A 89 10.70 -6.68 -20.34
CA GLU A 89 11.01 -5.85 -21.51
C GLU A 89 11.09 -4.35 -21.16
N ALA A 90 10.33 -3.93 -20.15
CA ALA A 90 10.34 -2.58 -19.61
C ALA A 90 11.42 -2.32 -18.54
N ASP A 91 12.32 -3.29 -18.30
CA ASP A 91 13.32 -3.28 -17.22
C ASP A 91 12.67 -3.07 -15.84
N PHE A 92 11.65 -3.89 -15.56
CA PHE A 92 10.85 -3.84 -14.34
C PHE A 92 10.43 -5.24 -13.86
N SER A 93 9.99 -5.32 -12.61
CA SER A 93 9.61 -6.57 -11.93
C SER A 93 8.41 -6.39 -11.00
N ARG A 94 7.89 -7.50 -10.46
CA ARG A 94 6.80 -7.48 -9.48
C ARG A 94 7.27 -6.91 -8.14
N GLU A 95 8.50 -7.23 -7.79
CA GLU A 95 9.20 -6.76 -6.60
C GLU A 95 9.37 -5.24 -6.66
N GLU A 96 9.79 -4.69 -7.79
CA GLU A 96 9.92 -3.23 -7.98
C GLU A 96 8.57 -2.51 -7.86
N ILE A 97 7.46 -3.09 -8.35
CA ILE A 97 6.11 -2.52 -8.09
C ILE A 97 5.86 -2.43 -6.59
N GLN A 98 6.16 -3.49 -5.83
CA GLN A 98 5.90 -3.53 -4.40
C GLN A 98 6.81 -2.56 -3.64
N GLU A 99 8.10 -2.50 -3.99
CA GLU A 99 9.08 -1.57 -3.42
C GLU A 99 8.69 -0.12 -3.70
N GLY A 100 8.34 0.21 -4.95
CA GLY A 100 7.91 1.53 -5.36
C GLY A 100 6.64 2.01 -4.64
N ILE A 101 5.66 1.13 -4.42
CA ILE A 101 4.49 1.42 -3.57
C ILE A 101 4.94 1.74 -2.13
N GLY A 102 5.83 0.91 -1.57
CA GLY A 102 6.36 1.09 -0.22
C GLY A 102 7.09 2.42 -0.05
N ASP A 103 7.97 2.75 -0.99
CA ASP A 103 8.76 3.98 -0.99
C ASP A 103 7.89 5.22 -1.19
N MET A 104 6.88 5.16 -2.05
CA MET A 104 5.87 6.22 -2.15
C MET A 104 5.19 6.46 -0.80
N LEU A 105 4.65 5.42 -0.16
CA LEU A 105 3.96 5.57 1.13
C LEU A 105 4.88 6.14 2.21
N LYS A 106 6.13 5.68 2.25
CA LYS A 106 7.17 6.17 3.14
C LYS A 106 7.50 7.65 2.87
N PHE A 107 7.61 8.05 1.61
CA PHE A 107 7.84 9.45 1.22
C PHE A 107 6.76 10.39 1.77
N TYR A 108 5.50 9.97 1.70
CA TYR A 108 4.35 10.72 2.24
C TYR A 108 4.14 10.51 3.76
N GLY A 109 5.00 9.77 4.44
CA GLY A 109 4.90 9.52 5.88
C GLY A 109 3.71 8.64 6.28
N ILE A 110 3.13 7.90 5.34
CA ILE A 110 2.01 7.00 5.58
C ILE A 110 2.55 5.69 6.16
N LYS A 111 2.18 5.40 7.40
CA LYS A 111 2.47 4.13 8.05
C LYS A 111 1.25 3.24 7.99
N ILE A 112 1.34 2.12 7.27
CA ILE A 112 0.31 1.09 7.34
C ILE A 112 0.54 0.28 8.61
N ALA A 113 -0.26 0.55 9.63
CA ALA A 113 -0.36 -0.33 10.77
C ALA A 113 -1.14 -1.57 10.32
N VAL A 114 -0.42 -2.64 9.95
CA VAL A 114 -1.04 -3.97 9.94
C VAL A 114 -1.38 -4.26 11.38
N ARG A 115 -2.67 -4.21 11.73
CA ARG A 115 -3.08 -4.72 13.05
C ARG A 115 -2.67 -6.19 13.05
N PRO A 116 -1.78 -6.65 13.94
CA PRO A 116 -1.63 -8.09 14.12
C PRO A 116 -3.02 -8.63 14.41
N ASN A 117 -3.41 -9.71 13.73
CA ASN A 117 -4.68 -10.40 13.99
C ASN A 117 -4.88 -10.45 15.50
N ALA A 118 -5.91 -9.74 16.01
CA ALA A 118 -6.29 -9.93 17.39
C ALA A 118 -6.53 -11.44 17.56
N PRO A 119 -5.93 -12.11 18.56
CA PRO A 119 -6.15 -13.53 18.75
C PRO A 119 -7.66 -13.78 18.75
N SER A 120 -8.10 -14.78 17.98
CA SER A 120 -9.51 -15.18 17.89
C SER A 120 -10.16 -15.17 19.29
N PRO A 121 -11.45 -14.84 19.43
CA PRO A 121 -12.16 -14.92 20.71
C PRO A 121 -11.91 -16.26 21.44
N ALA A 122 -11.71 -17.35 20.71
CA ALA A 122 -11.34 -18.65 21.25
C ALA A 122 -9.92 -18.69 21.88
N ALA A 123 -8.95 -18.03 21.26
CA ALA A 123 -7.57 -17.91 21.76
C ALA A 123 -7.48 -16.95 22.97
N GLN A 124 -8.31 -15.90 23.01
CA GLN A 124 -8.45 -15.02 24.18
C GLN A 124 -9.12 -15.73 25.35
N ALA A 125 -10.14 -16.56 25.10
CA ALA A 125 -10.78 -17.38 26.13
C ALA A 125 -9.79 -18.39 26.75
N ALA A 126 -8.93 -19.01 25.93
CA ALA A 126 -7.91 -19.94 26.41
C ALA A 126 -6.82 -19.27 27.26
N GLN A 127 -6.38 -18.06 26.88
CA GLN A 127 -5.40 -17.28 27.66
C GLN A 127 -5.99 -16.74 28.97
N ASN A 128 -7.26 -16.33 28.97
CA ASN A 128 -7.93 -15.87 30.19
C ASN A 128 -8.21 -17.02 31.15
N ALA A 129 -8.53 -18.23 30.67
CA ALA A 129 -8.71 -19.41 31.51
C ALA A 129 -7.38 -19.87 32.17
N ALA A 130 -6.25 -19.74 31.47
CA ALA A 130 -4.94 -20.10 32.01
C ALA A 130 -4.44 -19.16 33.13
N ASN A 131 -4.93 -17.92 33.17
CA ASN A 131 -4.53 -16.92 34.16
C ASN A 131 -5.41 -16.87 35.43
N VAL A 132 -6.44 -17.71 35.53
CA VAL A 132 -7.42 -17.69 36.64
C VAL A 132 -7.23 -18.86 37.63
N ALA A 133 -6.18 -19.69 37.48
CA ALA A 133 -5.88 -20.70 38.49
C ALA A 133 -5.61 -20.02 39.85
N PRO A 134 -6.40 -20.29 40.90
CA PRO A 134 -6.24 -19.62 42.19
C PRO A 134 -4.93 -20.08 42.84
N ASN A 135 -4.12 -19.12 43.26
CA ASN A 135 -2.98 -19.33 44.14
C ASN A 135 -3.51 -19.76 45.52
N VAL A 136 -3.77 -21.06 45.69
CA VAL A 136 -4.20 -21.63 46.96
C VAL A 136 -2.96 -22.06 47.75
N MET A 137 -2.74 -21.35 48.85
CA MET A 137 -2.06 -21.76 50.09
C MET A 137 -0.58 -22.20 50.00
N ALA A 138 0.28 -21.35 50.54
CA ALA A 138 1.40 -21.81 51.36
C ALA A 138 1.68 -20.75 52.45
N ASP A 139 0.85 -20.74 53.48
CA ASP A 139 1.15 -20.10 54.75
C ASP A 139 2.30 -20.89 55.40
N LYS A 140 3.45 -20.24 55.63
CA LYS A 140 4.55 -20.81 56.41
C LYS A 140 4.70 -20.00 57.69
N PRO A 141 4.74 -20.65 58.87
CA PRO A 141 4.78 -19.94 60.13
C PRO A 141 6.13 -19.24 60.33
N LYS A 142 6.08 -17.98 60.80
CA LYS A 142 7.24 -17.22 61.28
C LYS A 142 7.92 -18.00 62.41
N LYS A 143 9.19 -18.35 62.21
CA LYS A 143 10.07 -18.75 63.30
C LYS A 143 10.51 -17.52 64.09
N ILE A 144 10.54 -17.72 65.40
CA ILE A 144 10.77 -16.81 66.53
C ILE A 144 12.09 -16.06 66.38
#